data_AF-A0A4R2P691-F1
#
_entry.id   AF-A0A4R2P691-F1
#
_cell.length_a   1.000
_cell.length_b   1.000
_cell.length_c   1.000
_cell.angle_alpha   90.00
_cell.angle_beta   90.00
_cell.angle_gamma   90.00
#
_symmetry.space_group_name_H-M   'P 1'
#
loop_
_entity.id
_entity.type
_entity.pdbx_description
1 polymer ?
#
loop_
_entity_poly.entity_id
_entity_poly.type
_entity_poly.pdbx_seq_one_letter_code
_entity_poly.pdbx_strand_id
1 'polypeptide(L)'
;MDRLLFYVQGSAKTPYKVTAEGEGEGLRIFCSCPVGRRGRSFCKHIAYLLQGDLKKLVSPYEADVIELIRRAEGSQYLEKAASRVNTDLRRADFAKLKTVQDIAARFRSELEQMGWVIEVTRSEDERQEECLKLRCRFKNGNLRKTPSLILEYVPYDYEYEDDWSANRSIENLKTRARPWGVRGKSQRSVGTWGHPEPAIDRFLEMAKRERPA
;
A
#
# COMPACT_ATOMS: atom_id res chain seq x y z
N MET A 1 13.42 38.88 -1.57
CA MET A 1 12.87 37.62 -1.03
C MET A 1 13.65 36.49 -1.66
N ASP A 2 14.47 35.79 -0.88
CA ASP A 2 15.36 34.75 -1.40
C ASP A 2 14.60 33.46 -1.70
N ARG A 3 14.73 33.00 -2.94
CA ARG A 3 14.20 31.75 -3.46
C ARG A 3 15.18 30.62 -3.15
N LEU A 4 14.70 29.52 -2.59
CA LEU A 4 15.52 28.30 -2.45
C LEU A 4 15.39 27.44 -3.72
N LEU A 5 16.51 26.88 -4.17
CA LEU A 5 16.62 26.11 -5.40
C LEU A 5 17.34 24.80 -5.17
N PHE A 6 16.68 23.68 -5.48
CA PHE A 6 17.23 22.33 -5.34
C PHE A 6 17.19 21.54 -6.64
N TYR A 7 18.13 20.61 -6.76
CA TYR A 7 18.29 19.65 -7.82
C TYR A 7 18.25 18.25 -7.19
N VAL A 8 17.21 17.50 -7.51
CA VAL A 8 16.94 16.18 -6.93
C VAL A 8 16.98 15.13 -8.04
N GLN A 9 17.82 14.12 -7.87
CA GLN A 9 17.91 13.00 -8.79
C GLN A 9 16.60 12.19 -8.76
N GLY A 10 16.05 11.95 -9.95
CA GLY A 10 14.82 11.18 -10.12
C GLY A 10 14.98 10.07 -11.14
N SER A 11 13.88 9.75 -11.83
CA SER A 11 13.88 8.75 -12.91
C SER A 11 14.48 9.26 -14.23
N ALA A 12 14.66 10.57 -14.38
CA ALA A 12 15.23 11.17 -15.57
C ALA A 12 16.76 11.20 -15.51
N LYS A 13 17.42 11.25 -16.67
CA LYS A 13 18.88 11.42 -16.78
C LYS A 13 19.36 12.71 -16.11
N THR A 14 18.58 13.79 -16.23
CA THR A 14 18.88 15.10 -15.63
C THR A 14 18.11 15.27 -14.32
N PRO A 15 18.74 15.81 -13.25
CA PRO A 15 18.05 16.10 -11.99
C PRO A 15 16.84 17.01 -12.15
N TYR A 16 15.81 16.78 -11.35
CA TYR A 16 14.63 17.63 -11.30
C TYR A 16 14.90 18.87 -10.45
N LYS A 17 14.41 20.01 -10.92
CA LYS A 17 14.51 21.30 -10.24
C LYS A 17 13.35 21.48 -9.28
N VAL A 18 13.64 21.71 -8.00
CA VAL A 18 12.67 22.08 -6.96
C VAL A 18 12.91 23.52 -6.56
N THR A 19 11.86 24.34 -6.49
CA THR A 19 11.99 25.73 -6.07
C THR A 19 10.97 26.07 -5.01
N ALA A 20 11.42 26.74 -3.95
CA ALA A 20 10.58 27.13 -2.83
C ALA A 20 10.69 28.63 -2.55
N GLU A 21 9.55 29.28 -2.34
CA GLU A 21 9.41 30.72 -2.10
C GLU A 21 8.35 30.95 -1.02
N GLY A 22 8.60 31.91 -0.12
CA GLY A 22 7.72 32.18 1.03
C GLY A 22 7.98 31.26 2.23
N GLU A 23 7.08 31.34 3.22
CA GLU A 23 7.12 30.57 4.46
C GLU A 23 5.71 30.33 5.02
N GLY A 24 5.56 29.35 5.90
CA GLY A 24 4.30 28.99 6.54
C GLY A 24 3.18 28.69 5.56
N GLU A 25 1.98 29.20 5.83
CA GLU A 25 0.83 29.07 4.94
C GLU A 25 1.07 29.69 3.55
N GLY A 26 1.95 30.69 3.47
CA GLY A 26 2.35 31.37 2.24
C GLY A 26 3.42 30.64 1.43
N LEU A 27 3.98 29.54 1.93
CA LEU A 27 4.99 28.77 1.23
C LEU A 27 4.45 28.25 -0.12
N ARG A 28 5.25 28.40 -1.17
CA ARG A 28 4.99 27.84 -2.49
C ARG A 28 6.18 27.01 -2.92
N ILE A 29 5.94 25.73 -3.22
CA ILE A 29 6.99 24.80 -3.64
C ILE A 29 6.60 24.11 -4.96
N PHE A 30 7.52 24.12 -5.91
CA PHE A 30 7.32 23.59 -7.25
C PHE A 30 8.42 22.61 -7.60
N CYS A 31 8.10 21.55 -8.33
CA CYS A 31 9.07 20.58 -8.83
C CYS A 31 8.89 20.36 -10.34
N SER A 32 9.99 20.36 -11.10
CA SER A 32 9.98 20.16 -12.55
C SER A 32 9.74 18.72 -12.99
N CYS A 33 9.54 17.78 -12.06
CA CYS A 33 9.19 16.40 -12.41
C CYS A 33 7.80 16.32 -13.08
N PRO A 34 7.50 15.23 -13.85
CA PRO A 34 6.22 15.09 -14.53
C PRO A 34 5.00 15.24 -13.61
N VAL A 35 5.11 14.76 -12.36
CA VAL A 35 4.06 14.84 -11.33
C VAL A 35 3.87 16.29 -10.86
N GLY A 36 4.97 17.01 -10.59
CA GLY A 36 4.92 18.40 -10.14
C GLY A 36 4.46 19.36 -11.22
N ARG A 37 4.92 19.18 -12.47
CA ARG A 37 4.49 19.99 -13.63
C ARG A 37 3.00 19.91 -13.93
N ARG A 38 2.37 18.76 -13.67
CA ARG A 38 0.94 18.57 -13.87
C ARG A 38 0.08 19.29 -12.81
N GLY A 39 0.70 19.93 -11.81
CA GLY A 39 0.04 20.86 -10.86
C GLY A 39 -0.96 20.23 -9.88
N ARG A 40 -1.41 19.00 -10.11
CA ARG A 40 -2.49 18.35 -9.33
C ARG A 40 -1.99 17.53 -8.15
N SER A 41 -0.70 17.25 -8.03
CA SER A 41 -0.20 16.26 -7.09
C SER A 41 1.14 16.63 -6.47
N PHE A 42 1.19 16.53 -5.15
CA PHE A 42 2.40 16.67 -4.35
C PHE A 42 3.35 15.51 -4.66
N CYS A 43 4.52 15.83 -5.20
CA CYS A 43 5.45 14.84 -5.71
C CYS A 43 6.38 14.30 -4.61
N LYS A 44 6.84 13.05 -4.79
CA LYS A 44 7.76 12.41 -3.83
C LYS A 44 9.07 13.18 -3.62
N HIS A 45 9.58 13.88 -4.64
CA HIS A 45 10.83 14.64 -4.50
C HIS A 45 10.70 15.77 -3.48
N ILE A 46 9.59 16.50 -3.50
CA ILE A 46 9.29 17.54 -2.50
C ILE A 46 9.07 16.89 -1.13
N ALA A 47 8.34 15.76 -1.08
CA ALA A 47 8.10 15.03 0.16
C ALA A 47 9.40 14.64 0.87
N TYR A 48 10.32 13.99 0.16
CA TYR A 48 11.61 13.56 0.72
C TYR A 48 12.46 14.74 1.16
N LEU A 49 12.49 15.83 0.37
CA LEU A 49 13.25 17.03 0.72
C LEU A 49 12.73 17.67 2.02
N LEU A 50 11.41 17.77 2.19
CA LEU A 50 10.76 18.28 3.40
C LEU A 50 10.83 17.33 4.61
N GLN A 51 11.26 16.08 4.40
CA GLN A 51 11.55 15.13 5.48
C GLN A 51 13.05 15.05 5.78
N GLY A 52 13.88 15.89 5.13
CA GLY A 52 15.33 15.87 5.30
C GLY A 52 16.02 14.66 4.68
N ASP A 53 15.37 13.91 3.78
CA ASP A 53 16.02 12.80 3.08
C ASP A 53 16.90 13.32 1.93
N LEU A 54 18.20 13.38 2.19
CA LEU A 54 19.21 13.91 1.27
C LEU A 54 19.72 12.89 0.25
N LYS A 55 19.29 11.62 0.29
CA LYS A 55 19.88 10.53 -0.53
C LYS A 55 19.87 10.80 -2.04
N LYS A 56 18.92 11.61 -2.51
CA LYS A 56 18.76 11.98 -3.92
C LYS A 56 19.02 13.45 -4.19
N LEU A 57 19.47 14.20 -3.19
CA LEU A 57 19.82 15.60 -3.37
C LEU A 57 21.17 15.67 -4.10
N VAL A 58 21.19 16.40 -5.22
CA VAL A 58 22.40 16.67 -6.00
C VAL A 58 22.99 18.02 -5.60
N SER A 59 22.11 19.01 -5.34
CA SER A 59 22.46 20.37 -4.92
C SER A 59 21.19 21.08 -4.43
N PRO A 60 21.26 22.05 -3.51
CA PRO A 60 22.40 22.54 -2.77
C PRO A 60 22.52 21.78 -1.43
N TYR A 61 23.22 22.34 -0.45
CA TYR A 61 23.68 21.64 0.76
C TYR A 61 22.62 21.52 1.86
N GLU A 62 22.97 20.78 2.92
CA GLU A 62 22.14 20.51 4.09
C GLU A 62 21.54 21.77 4.74
N ALA A 63 22.29 22.88 4.80
CA ALA A 63 21.82 24.14 5.37
C ALA A 63 20.57 24.71 4.67
N ASP A 64 20.50 24.63 3.33
CA ASP A 64 19.33 25.10 2.57
C ASP A 64 18.12 24.19 2.78
N VAL A 65 18.36 22.90 3.04
CA VAL A 65 17.29 21.95 3.37
C VAL A 65 16.75 22.24 4.76
N ILE A 66 17.62 22.52 5.73
CA ILE A 66 17.21 22.96 7.07
C ILE A 66 16.38 24.23 6.97
N GLU A 67 16.83 25.22 6.19
CA GLU A 67 16.09 26.46 5.98
C GLU A 67 14.74 26.23 5.28
N LEU A 68 14.68 25.31 4.29
CA LEU A 68 13.41 24.92 3.68
C LEU A 68 12.44 24.32 4.69
N ILE A 69 12.91 23.40 5.54
CA ILE A 69 12.09 22.75 6.57
C ILE A 69 11.56 23.79 7.56
N ARG A 70 12.43 24.71 8.01
CA ARG A 70 12.04 25.84 8.87
C ARG A 70 10.97 26.71 8.19
N ARG A 71 11.16 27.09 6.92
CA ARG A 71 10.14 27.85 6.17
C ARG A 71 8.85 27.09 5.96
N ALA A 72 8.87 25.76 6.01
CA ALA A 72 7.69 24.92 5.85
C ALA A 72 6.89 24.73 7.14
N GLU A 73 7.40 25.17 8.30
CA GLU A 73 6.66 25.16 9.56
C GLU A 73 5.35 25.94 9.43
N GLY A 74 4.23 25.33 9.82
CA GLY A 74 2.89 25.90 9.63
C GLY A 74 2.32 25.78 8.20
N SER A 75 3.06 25.19 7.25
CA SER A 75 2.55 24.91 5.90
C SER A 75 1.83 23.56 5.83
N GLN A 76 0.87 23.45 4.89
CA GLN A 76 0.24 22.16 4.53
C GLN A 76 1.21 21.12 3.97
N TYR A 77 2.44 21.50 3.60
CA TYR A 77 3.35 20.59 2.90
C TYR A 77 4.05 19.61 3.82
N LEU A 78 4.26 19.95 5.10
CA LEU A 78 4.89 19.04 6.06
C LEU A 78 4.02 17.80 6.31
N GLU A 79 2.72 18.00 6.54
CA GLU A 79 1.78 16.88 6.72
C GLU A 79 1.69 16.02 5.45
N LYS A 80 1.61 16.66 4.27
CA LYS A 80 1.64 15.97 2.98
C LYS A 80 2.94 15.19 2.76
N ALA A 81 4.07 15.72 3.19
CA ALA A 81 5.37 15.07 3.13
C ALA A 81 5.41 13.82 4.01
N ALA A 82 5.02 13.95 5.27
CA ALA A 82 4.97 12.83 6.20
C ALA A 82 4.03 11.72 5.70
N SER A 83 2.82 12.06 5.26
CA SER A 83 1.85 11.11 4.71
C SER A 83 2.39 10.37 3.47
N ARG A 84 3.06 11.10 2.57
CA ARG A 84 3.63 10.53 1.36
C ARG A 84 4.80 9.58 1.65
N VAL A 85 5.73 9.98 2.52
CA VAL A 85 6.87 9.14 2.89
C VAL A 85 6.41 7.89 3.64
N ASN A 86 5.44 8.02 4.55
CA ASN A 86 4.83 6.87 5.21
C ASN A 86 4.21 5.89 4.19
N THR A 87 3.47 6.40 3.21
CA THR A 87 2.90 5.57 2.12
C THR A 87 4.00 4.83 1.35
N ASP A 88 5.09 5.50 1.00
CA ASP A 88 6.20 4.89 0.25
C ASP A 88 6.95 3.84 1.10
N LEU A 89 7.14 4.10 2.41
CA LEU A 89 7.71 3.13 3.35
C LEU A 89 6.82 1.90 3.53
N ARG A 90 5.50 2.08 3.69
CA ARG A 90 4.54 0.98 3.78
C ARG A 90 4.55 0.13 2.52
N ARG A 91 4.57 0.75 1.33
CA ARG A 91 4.70 0.02 0.06
C ARG A 91 6.00 -0.78 -0.02
N ALA A 92 7.12 -0.20 0.41
CA ALA A 92 8.39 -0.91 0.45
C ALA A 92 8.41 -2.07 1.44
N ASP A 93 7.72 -1.96 2.58
CA ASP A 93 7.53 -3.05 3.54
C ASP A 93 6.66 -4.15 2.91
N PHE A 94 5.53 -3.78 2.32
CA PHE A 94 4.57 -4.72 1.73
C PHE A 94 5.15 -5.43 0.50
N ALA A 95 6.00 -4.78 -0.28
CA ALA A 95 6.68 -5.40 -1.42
C ALA A 95 7.56 -6.59 -1.04
N LYS A 96 7.97 -6.71 0.24
CA LYS A 96 8.72 -7.85 0.76
C LYS A 96 7.84 -9.05 1.11
N LEU A 97 6.53 -8.84 1.26
CA LEU A 97 5.57 -9.87 1.62
C LEU A 97 5.08 -10.55 0.32
N LYS A 98 5.52 -11.78 0.08
CA LYS A 98 5.28 -12.47 -1.20
C LYS A 98 4.11 -13.42 -1.14
N THR A 99 3.88 -14.03 0.02
CA THR A 99 2.83 -15.02 0.25
C THR A 99 1.79 -14.50 1.23
N VAL A 100 0.62 -15.13 1.24
CA VAL A 100 -0.41 -14.83 2.25
C VAL A 100 0.09 -15.22 3.64
N GLN A 101 0.93 -16.24 3.73
CA GLN A 101 1.58 -16.65 4.96
C GLN A 101 2.50 -15.56 5.53
N ASP A 102 3.31 -14.90 4.69
CA ASP A 102 4.18 -13.78 5.11
C ASP A 102 3.35 -12.63 5.69
N ILE A 103 2.25 -12.31 5.02
CA ILE A 103 1.32 -11.25 5.43
C ILE A 103 0.70 -11.61 6.78
N ALA A 104 0.20 -12.84 6.92
CA ALA A 104 -0.37 -13.33 8.16
C ALA A 104 0.65 -13.28 9.31
N ALA A 105 1.87 -13.74 9.09
CA ALA A 105 2.94 -13.71 10.09
C ALA A 105 3.29 -12.27 10.50
N ARG A 106 3.42 -11.35 9.53
CA ARG A 106 3.79 -9.96 9.74
C ARG A 106 2.77 -9.16 10.57
N PHE A 107 1.48 -9.43 10.37
CA PHE A 107 0.39 -8.68 11.02
C PHE A 107 -0.35 -9.46 12.10
N ARG A 108 0.09 -10.69 12.43
CA ARG A 108 -0.57 -11.57 13.41
C ARG A 108 -0.88 -10.86 14.72
N SER A 109 0.16 -10.31 15.36
CA SER A 109 0.03 -9.67 16.67
C SER A 109 -0.90 -8.46 16.63
N GLU A 110 -0.80 -7.60 15.61
CA GLU A 110 -1.66 -6.43 15.44
C GLU A 110 -3.13 -6.82 15.26
N LEU A 111 -3.40 -7.84 14.44
CA LEU A 111 -4.76 -8.30 14.15
C LEU A 111 -5.38 -9.03 15.35
N GLU A 112 -4.62 -9.86 16.06
CA GLU A 112 -5.08 -10.53 17.29
C GLU A 112 -5.37 -9.54 18.41
N GLN A 113 -4.55 -8.48 18.57
CA GLN A 113 -4.82 -7.39 19.52
C GLN A 113 -6.10 -6.61 19.19
N MET A 114 -6.48 -6.54 17.91
CA MET A 114 -7.77 -6.00 17.49
C MET A 114 -8.95 -6.96 17.73
N GLY A 115 -8.71 -8.15 18.29
CA GLY A 115 -9.72 -9.16 18.59
C GLY A 115 -10.05 -10.09 17.43
N TRP A 116 -9.30 -10.02 16.32
CA TRP A 116 -9.49 -10.93 15.20
C TRP A 116 -8.95 -12.32 15.51
N VAL A 117 -9.71 -13.35 15.10
CA VAL A 117 -9.19 -14.71 15.00
C VAL A 117 -8.72 -14.93 13.57
N ILE A 118 -7.45 -15.32 13.43
CA ILE A 118 -6.76 -15.44 12.14
C ILE A 118 -6.74 -16.90 11.68
N GLU A 119 -7.18 -17.15 10.45
CA GLU A 119 -7.10 -18.45 9.78
C GLU A 119 -6.37 -18.27 8.44
N VAL A 120 -5.32 -19.05 8.21
CA VAL A 120 -4.63 -19.11 6.91
C VAL A 120 -4.91 -20.46 6.29
N THR A 121 -5.34 -20.46 5.03
CA THR A 121 -5.57 -21.69 4.25
C THR A 121 -4.84 -21.63 2.93
N ARG A 122 -4.33 -22.77 2.47
CA ARG A 122 -3.71 -22.94 1.16
C ARG A 122 -4.30 -24.17 0.48
N SER A 123 -4.60 -24.08 -0.81
CA SER A 123 -5.00 -25.27 -1.58
C SER A 123 -3.78 -26.14 -1.87
N GLU A 124 -3.96 -27.45 -1.74
CA GLU A 124 -2.91 -28.44 -2.03
C GLU A 124 -2.94 -28.89 -3.50
N ASP A 125 -3.95 -28.45 -4.24
CA ASP A 125 -4.12 -28.72 -5.66
C ASP A 125 -3.37 -27.72 -6.55
N GLU A 126 -3.47 -27.95 -7.86
CA GLU A 126 -2.83 -27.16 -8.90
C GLU A 126 -3.28 -25.69 -8.91
N ARG A 127 -4.38 -25.33 -8.23
CA ARG A 127 -4.86 -23.94 -8.16
C ARG A 127 -3.96 -23.08 -7.28
N GLN A 128 -3.25 -23.68 -6.32
CA GLN A 128 -2.31 -23.00 -5.43
C GLN A 128 -2.90 -21.73 -4.78
N GLU A 129 -4.18 -21.76 -4.43
CA GLU A 129 -4.87 -20.63 -3.84
C GLU A 129 -4.46 -20.45 -2.38
N GLU A 130 -4.27 -19.21 -1.95
CA GLU A 130 -3.99 -18.90 -0.55
C GLU A 130 -5.02 -17.90 -0.02
N CYS A 131 -5.43 -18.04 1.24
CA CYS A 131 -6.39 -17.14 1.87
C CYS A 131 -6.01 -16.85 3.32
N LEU A 132 -6.04 -15.58 3.68
CA LEU A 132 -5.98 -15.07 5.05
C LEU A 132 -7.38 -14.59 5.42
N LYS A 133 -8.01 -15.28 6.37
CA LYS A 133 -9.38 -15.03 6.80
C LYS A 133 -9.37 -14.47 8.22
N LEU A 134 -10.08 -13.36 8.42
CA LEU A 134 -10.34 -12.81 9.74
C LEU A 134 -11.76 -13.14 10.18
N ARG A 135 -11.86 -13.71 11.37
CA ARG A 135 -13.13 -14.11 11.98
C ARG A 135 -13.35 -13.35 13.27
N CYS A 136 -14.61 -12.99 13.51
CA CYS A 136 -15.05 -12.51 14.81
C CYS A 136 -15.62 -13.66 15.64
N ARG A 137 -15.66 -13.48 16.95
CA ARG A 137 -16.48 -14.29 17.85
C ARG A 137 -17.89 -13.69 17.95
N PHE A 138 -18.86 -14.52 18.29
CA PHE A 138 -20.17 -14.09 18.78
C PHE A 138 -20.04 -13.65 20.24
N LYS A 139 -21.07 -12.96 20.77
CA LYS A 139 -21.11 -12.55 22.19
C LYS A 139 -20.98 -13.73 23.17
N ASN A 140 -21.37 -14.94 22.74
CA ASN A 140 -21.22 -16.18 23.51
C ASN A 140 -19.83 -16.83 23.37
N GLY A 141 -18.84 -16.15 22.80
CA GLY A 141 -17.46 -16.63 22.64
C GLY A 141 -17.22 -17.57 21.44
N ASN A 142 -18.28 -18.10 20.83
CA ASN A 142 -18.18 -19.01 19.68
C ASN A 142 -17.70 -18.29 18.42
N LEU A 143 -16.92 -18.98 17.60
CA LEU A 143 -16.39 -18.43 16.36
C LEU A 143 -17.48 -18.34 15.28
N ARG A 144 -17.53 -17.23 14.53
CA ARG A 144 -18.42 -17.12 13.37
C ARG A 144 -17.97 -18.07 12.25
N LYS A 145 -18.91 -18.84 11.70
CA LYS A 145 -18.68 -19.78 10.58
C LYS A 145 -18.27 -19.08 9.28
N THR A 146 -18.78 -17.88 9.04
CA THR A 146 -18.38 -17.08 7.88
C THR A 146 -17.31 -16.07 8.32
N PRO A 147 -16.17 -15.98 7.62
CA PRO A 147 -15.19 -14.94 7.89
C PRO A 147 -15.77 -13.56 7.57
N SER A 148 -15.37 -12.56 8.35
CA SER A 148 -15.81 -11.17 8.16
C SER A 148 -14.99 -10.46 7.09
N LEU A 149 -13.72 -10.86 6.95
CA LEU A 149 -12.79 -10.29 5.97
C LEU A 149 -11.87 -11.40 5.44
N ILE A 150 -11.59 -11.37 4.15
CA ILE A 150 -10.68 -12.31 3.48
C ILE A 150 -9.72 -11.52 2.60
N LEU A 151 -8.44 -11.82 2.71
CA LEU A 151 -7.41 -11.52 1.70
C LEU A 151 -7.11 -12.83 0.97
N GLU A 152 -7.27 -12.85 -0.34
CA GLU A 152 -7.04 -14.03 -1.18
C GLU A 152 -5.95 -13.78 -2.21
N TYR A 153 -5.17 -14.83 -2.48
CA TYR A 153 -4.29 -14.94 -3.63
C TYR A 153 -4.76 -16.11 -4.48
N VAL A 154 -5.26 -15.80 -5.66
CA VAL A 154 -5.76 -16.76 -6.65
C VAL A 154 -4.92 -16.59 -7.91
N PRO A 155 -3.91 -17.43 -8.15
CA PRO A 155 -2.95 -17.22 -9.24
C PRO A 155 -3.50 -17.54 -10.62
N TYR A 156 -4.52 -18.40 -10.72
CA TYR A 156 -5.02 -18.91 -11.99
C TYR A 156 -6.54 -18.75 -12.14
N ASP A 157 -6.98 -18.48 -13.36
CA ASP A 157 -8.32 -18.81 -13.84
C ASP A 157 -8.29 -20.24 -14.35
N TYR A 158 -9.36 -20.99 -14.09
CA TYR A 158 -9.50 -22.36 -14.53
C TYR A 158 -10.88 -22.57 -15.17
N GLU A 159 -10.90 -23.32 -16.26
CA GLU A 159 -12.13 -23.83 -16.89
C GLU A 159 -12.21 -25.34 -16.62
N TYR A 160 -13.40 -25.81 -16.27
CA TYR A 160 -13.67 -27.23 -16.12
C TYR A 160 -14.22 -27.77 -17.44
N GLU A 161 -13.71 -28.91 -17.89
CA GLU A 161 -14.51 -29.79 -18.76
C GLU A 161 -15.40 -30.65 -17.84
N ASP A 162 -16.71 -30.58 -18.06
CA ASP A 162 -17.62 -31.58 -17.52
C ASP A 162 -17.54 -32.81 -18.44
N ASP A 163 -16.65 -33.73 -18.08
CA ASP A 163 -16.77 -35.13 -18.44
C ASP A 163 -18.10 -35.65 -17.84
N TRP A 164 -18.87 -36.43 -18.62
CA TRP A 164 -20.08 -37.11 -18.13
C TRP A 164 -19.77 -38.17 -17.05
N SER A 165 -18.49 -38.50 -16.85
CA SER A 165 -17.94 -39.21 -15.70
C SER A 165 -17.60 -38.22 -14.59
N ALA A 166 -17.77 -38.62 -13.33
CA ALA A 166 -17.64 -37.75 -12.15
C ALA A 166 -16.21 -37.19 -11.89
N ASN A 167 -15.31 -37.24 -12.88
CA ASN A 167 -13.92 -36.83 -12.79
C ASN A 167 -13.71 -35.48 -13.48
N ARG A 168 -13.65 -34.41 -12.70
CA ARG A 168 -13.33 -33.06 -13.19
C ARG A 168 -11.81 -32.89 -13.26
N SER A 169 -11.27 -32.83 -14.46
CA SER A 169 -9.89 -32.39 -14.72
C SER A 169 -9.85 -30.90 -15.06
N ILE A 170 -8.78 -30.21 -14.63
CA ILE A 170 -8.52 -28.82 -15.02
C ILE A 170 -7.82 -28.86 -16.38
N GLU A 171 -8.47 -28.39 -17.45
CA GLU A 171 -7.84 -28.37 -18.77
C GLU A 171 -7.02 -27.11 -19.03
N ASN A 172 -7.49 -25.95 -18.55
CA ASN A 172 -6.91 -24.66 -18.88
C ASN A 172 -6.60 -23.84 -17.63
N LEU A 173 -5.35 -23.89 -17.18
CA LEU A 173 -4.80 -22.98 -16.17
C LEU A 173 -4.27 -21.72 -16.84
N LYS A 174 -4.96 -20.59 -16.67
CA LYS A 174 -4.53 -19.29 -17.18
C LYS A 174 -4.12 -18.38 -16.05
N THR A 175 -2.94 -17.77 -16.13
CA THR A 175 -2.46 -16.85 -15.10
C THR A 175 -3.37 -15.63 -14.99
N ARG A 176 -3.79 -15.28 -13.77
CA ARG A 176 -4.61 -14.09 -13.51
C ARG A 176 -3.78 -12.82 -13.62
N ALA A 177 -4.34 -11.82 -14.30
CA ALA A 177 -3.77 -10.47 -14.31
C ALA A 177 -3.90 -9.77 -12.94
N ARG A 178 -4.88 -10.16 -12.12
CA ARG A 178 -5.16 -9.58 -10.80
C ARG A 178 -5.37 -10.68 -9.75
N PRO A 179 -4.30 -11.36 -9.32
CA PRO A 179 -4.42 -12.54 -8.47
C PRO A 179 -4.75 -12.20 -7.00
N TRP A 180 -4.55 -10.95 -6.56
CA TRP A 180 -4.82 -10.54 -5.19
C TRP A 180 -6.24 -9.99 -5.05
N GLY A 181 -7.01 -10.49 -4.08
CA GLY A 181 -8.39 -10.07 -3.84
C GLY A 181 -8.67 -9.75 -2.38
N VAL A 182 -9.60 -8.83 -2.13
CA VAL A 182 -10.14 -8.57 -0.79
C VAL A 182 -11.66 -8.74 -0.81
N ARG A 183 -12.18 -9.53 0.13
CA ARG A 183 -13.62 -9.74 0.32
C ARG A 183 -14.04 -9.31 1.72
N GLY A 184 -15.14 -8.58 1.80
CA GLY A 184 -15.74 -8.15 3.07
C GLY A 184 -16.83 -9.10 3.56
N LYS A 185 -17.70 -8.57 4.44
CA LYS A 185 -18.88 -9.29 4.95
C LYS A 185 -19.72 -9.88 3.81
N SER A 186 -20.28 -11.06 4.05
CA SER A 186 -21.01 -11.86 3.05
C SER A 186 -20.18 -12.24 1.83
N GLN A 187 -18.84 -12.26 1.96
CA GLN A 187 -17.89 -12.58 0.88
C GLN A 187 -18.03 -11.69 -0.36
N ARG A 188 -18.61 -10.49 -0.22
CA ARG A 188 -18.71 -9.52 -1.32
C ARG A 188 -17.31 -9.04 -1.70
N SER A 189 -17.00 -9.10 -2.99
CA SER A 189 -15.75 -8.55 -3.52
C SER A 189 -15.67 -7.05 -3.26
N VAL A 190 -14.57 -6.63 -2.64
CA VAL A 190 -14.23 -5.22 -2.40
C VAL A 190 -13.35 -4.70 -3.54
N GLY A 191 -12.46 -5.56 -4.03
CA GLY A 191 -11.57 -5.26 -5.15
C GLY A 191 -10.58 -6.39 -5.40
N THR A 192 -9.93 -6.32 -6.55
CA THR A 192 -8.82 -7.20 -6.95
C THR A 192 -7.63 -6.37 -7.43
N TRP A 193 -6.41 -6.88 -7.38
CA TRP A 193 -5.19 -6.15 -7.72
C TRP A 193 -4.15 -7.06 -8.36
N GLY A 194 -3.32 -6.47 -9.23
CA GLY A 194 -2.16 -7.16 -9.82
C GLY A 194 -1.00 -7.37 -8.85
N HIS A 195 -0.96 -6.61 -7.77
CA HIS A 195 0.13 -6.61 -6.80
C HIS A 195 -0.40 -6.67 -5.35
N PRO A 196 0.35 -7.25 -4.40
CA PRO A 196 -0.09 -7.43 -3.03
C PRO A 196 -0.26 -6.13 -2.25
N GLU A 197 0.58 -5.12 -2.48
CA GLU A 197 0.64 -3.90 -1.66
C GLU A 197 -0.70 -3.17 -1.54
N PRO A 198 -1.42 -2.84 -2.63
CA PRO A 198 -2.73 -2.21 -2.52
C PRO A 198 -3.80 -3.13 -1.91
N ALA A 199 -3.69 -4.45 -2.08
CA ALA A 199 -4.62 -5.40 -1.48
C ALA A 199 -4.42 -5.50 0.04
N ILE A 200 -3.16 -5.57 0.50
CA ILE A 200 -2.78 -5.56 1.91
C ILE A 200 -3.23 -4.25 2.57
N ASP A 201 -2.96 -3.11 1.94
CA ASP A 201 -3.35 -1.79 2.47
C ASP A 201 -4.87 -1.73 2.67
N ARG A 202 -5.64 -2.14 1.65
CA ARG A 202 -7.10 -2.16 1.72
C ARG A 202 -7.63 -3.14 2.76
N PHE A 203 -7.03 -4.33 2.86
CA PHE A 203 -7.39 -5.33 3.85
C PHE A 203 -7.16 -4.82 5.28
N LEU A 204 -6.01 -4.23 5.57
CA LEU A 204 -5.70 -3.69 6.90
C LEU A 204 -6.58 -2.48 7.25
N GLU A 205 -6.87 -1.60 6.30
CA GLU A 205 -7.83 -0.49 6.47
C GLU A 205 -9.20 -1.03 6.91
N MET A 206 -9.70 -2.07 6.23
CA MET A 206 -10.97 -2.70 6.57
C MET A 206 -10.93 -3.42 7.92
N ALA A 207 -9.84 -4.13 8.22
CA ALA A 207 -9.67 -4.82 9.51
C ALA A 207 -9.71 -3.83 10.69
N LYS A 208 -9.14 -2.63 10.52
CA LYS A 208 -9.19 -1.55 11.52
C LYS A 208 -10.59 -0.97 11.67
N ARG A 209 -11.27 -0.70 10.55
CA ARG A 209 -12.62 -0.12 10.53
C ARG A 209 -13.68 -1.06 11.08
N GLU A 210 -13.53 -2.36 10.82
CA GLU A 210 -14.51 -3.40 11.15
C GLU A 210 -14.11 -4.24 12.37
N ARG A 211 -13.20 -3.71 13.20
CA ARG A 211 -12.68 -4.39 14.39
C ARG A 211 -13.82 -5.01 15.23
N PRO A 212 -13.68 -6.26 15.67
CA PRO A 212 -14.58 -6.86 16.65
C PRO A 212 -14.77 -5.93 17.86
N ALA A 213 -16.01 -5.82 18.31
CA ALA A 213 -16.35 -5.15 19.56
C ALA A 213 -16.06 -6.03 20.77
#